data_AF-A0A4Q2D9M8-F1
#
_entry.id   AF-A0A4Q2D9M8-F1
#
_cell.length_a   1.000
_cell.length_b   1.000
_cell.length_c   1.000
_cell.angle_alpha   90.00
_cell.angle_beta   90.00
_cell.angle_gamma   90.00
#
_symmetry.space_group_name_H-M   'P 1'
#
loop_
_entity.id
_entity.type
_entity.pdbx_description
1 polymer ?
#
loop_
_entity_poly.entity_id
_entity_poly.type
_entity_poly.pdbx_seq_one_letter_code
_entity_poly.pdbx_strand_id
1 'polypeptide(L)'
;MSRYRKGQTLHGIIYVHRISDLRVGGLAKTHFRIFRKLCGDPFLQNVIIMTNLWSRLPSELEGRRRADELANLDDFFKPAIAKGAVMMHHMEDTVASAHEILRQIVKNHPRALSIQEEIVDQRKTITETGAGMALDEKLTLLAQQYERKLKEQLEAAEEARIERDEETRNEQLEEAERIRHLLDALEEEKCNQARQYQLLQEQFAEAERNHEQAMREAEESQVARRQEAKAQTAGPVGLLRMWHVLSTVLGRWTLTTSAQ
;
A
#
# COMPACT_ATOMS: atom_id res chain seq x y z
N MET A 1 -5.58 -4.29 -9.36
CA MET A 1 -5.18 -4.85 -10.68
C MET A 1 -6.08 -4.42 -11.84
N SER A 2 -7.41 -4.36 -11.67
CA SER A 2 -8.36 -3.92 -12.72
C SER A 2 -8.04 -2.55 -13.33
N ARG A 3 -7.67 -1.56 -12.50
CA ARG A 3 -7.28 -0.22 -12.98
C ARG A 3 -6.02 -0.22 -13.86
N TYR A 4 -5.01 -1.01 -13.51
CA TYR A 4 -3.79 -1.14 -14.31
C TYR A 4 -4.07 -1.74 -15.70
N ARG A 5 -4.95 -2.76 -15.77
CA ARG A 5 -5.42 -3.32 -17.06
C ARG A 5 -6.12 -2.29 -17.95
N LYS A 6 -6.64 -1.20 -17.37
CA LYS A 6 -7.24 -0.06 -18.09
C LYS A 6 -6.23 1.06 -18.38
N GLY A 7 -4.93 0.81 -18.20
CA GLY A 7 -3.85 1.76 -18.45
C GLY A 7 -3.63 2.79 -17.33
N GLN A 8 -4.25 2.63 -16.15
CA GLN A 8 -4.07 3.57 -15.03
C GLN A 8 -2.87 3.19 -14.16
N THR A 9 -1.99 4.16 -13.91
CA THR A 9 -0.80 4.05 -13.05
C THR A 9 -0.89 5.00 -11.84
N LEU A 10 0.04 4.88 -10.89
CA LEU A 10 -0.02 5.61 -9.62
C LEU A 10 1.01 6.75 -9.57
N HIS A 11 0.56 7.92 -9.09
CA HIS A 11 1.43 9.07 -8.83
C HIS A 11 2.30 8.84 -7.58
N GLY A 12 1.84 8.03 -6.62
CA GLY A 12 2.65 7.65 -5.48
C GLY A 12 1.93 6.85 -4.42
N ILE A 13 2.71 6.39 -3.45
CA ILE A 13 2.24 5.64 -2.28
C ILE A 13 2.84 6.27 -1.03
N ILE A 14 2.01 6.40 0.01
CA ILE A 14 2.46 6.82 1.34
C ILE A 14 2.67 5.57 2.19
N TYR A 15 3.90 5.33 2.62
CA TYR A 15 4.22 4.34 3.64
C TYR A 15 4.24 5.03 5.00
N VAL A 16 3.36 4.63 5.92
CA VAL A 16 3.23 5.27 7.23
C VAL A 16 3.99 4.50 8.30
N HIS A 17 4.79 5.20 9.10
CA HIS A 17 5.55 4.62 10.22
C HIS A 17 5.39 5.44 11.51
N ARG A 18 5.25 4.76 12.65
CA ARG A 18 5.13 5.44 13.95
C ARG A 18 6.51 5.79 14.48
N ILE A 19 6.79 7.09 14.66
CA ILE A 19 8.10 7.54 15.17
C ILE A 19 8.31 7.17 16.65
N SER A 20 7.21 6.90 17.37
CA SER A 20 7.22 6.53 18.79
C SER A 20 7.74 5.12 19.06
N ASP A 21 7.81 4.25 18.04
CA ASP A 21 8.22 2.86 18.22
C ASP A 21 9.73 2.81 18.55
N LEU A 22 10.08 2.25 19.71
CA LEU A 22 11.44 2.29 20.26
C LEU A 22 12.44 1.40 19.51
N ARG A 23 11.95 0.43 18.73
CA ARG A 23 12.77 -0.53 17.98
C ARG A 23 12.11 -0.89 16.67
N VAL A 24 12.90 -0.91 15.59
CA VAL A 24 12.50 -1.54 14.34
C VAL A 24 12.72 -3.06 14.47
N GLY A 25 11.66 -3.78 14.79
CA GLY A 25 11.69 -5.24 14.89
C GLY A 25 11.89 -5.93 13.53
N GLY A 26 12.35 -7.18 13.56
CA GLY A 26 12.62 -7.95 12.33
C GLY A 26 11.39 -8.08 11.40
N LEU A 27 10.18 -8.20 11.96
CA LEU A 27 8.94 -8.22 11.19
C LEU A 27 8.70 -6.92 10.42
N ALA A 28 8.96 -5.76 11.04
CA ALA A 28 8.80 -4.47 10.38
C ALA A 28 9.76 -4.35 9.18
N LYS A 29 11.01 -4.84 9.33
CA LYS A 29 11.99 -4.88 8.23
C LYS A 29 11.53 -5.80 7.10
N THR A 30 11.02 -6.99 7.43
CA THR A 30 10.44 -7.92 6.46
C THR A 30 9.27 -7.27 5.70
N HIS A 31 8.32 -6.66 6.41
CA HIS A 31 7.18 -5.99 5.78
C HIS A 31 7.62 -4.86 4.84
N PHE A 32 8.59 -4.03 5.25
CA PHE A 32 9.11 -2.97 4.40
C PHE A 32 9.87 -3.51 3.18
N ARG A 33 10.61 -4.62 3.33
CA ARG A 33 11.25 -5.31 2.21
C ARG A 33 10.23 -5.81 1.19
N ILE A 34 9.14 -6.44 1.65
CA ILE A 34 8.03 -6.88 0.79
C ILE A 34 7.40 -5.66 0.09
N PHE A 35 7.14 -4.58 0.83
CA PHE A 35 6.62 -3.32 0.27
C PHE A 35 7.51 -2.77 -0.86
N ARG A 36 8.83 -2.76 -0.67
CA ARG A 36 9.77 -2.35 -1.71
C ARG A 36 9.70 -3.25 -2.95
N LYS A 37 9.54 -4.56 -2.76
CA LYS A 37 9.37 -5.52 -3.87
C LYS A 37 8.05 -5.33 -4.61
N LEU A 38 6.96 -5.01 -3.89
CA LEU A 38 5.68 -4.65 -4.50
C LEU A 38 5.83 -3.42 -5.40
N CYS A 39 6.49 -2.39 -4.91
CA CYS A 39 6.73 -1.15 -5.66
C CYS A 39 7.65 -1.38 -6.86
N GLY A 40 8.77 -2.07 -6.65
CA GLY A 40 9.89 -2.11 -7.58
C GLY A 40 10.75 -0.86 -7.49
N ASP A 41 12.05 -1.02 -7.75
CA ASP A 41 13.05 0.05 -7.67
C ASP A 41 12.64 1.34 -8.44
N PRO A 42 12.14 1.27 -9.69
CA PRO A 42 11.76 2.47 -10.44
C PRO A 42 10.59 3.26 -9.83
N PHE A 43 9.72 2.62 -9.05
CA PHE A 43 8.58 3.28 -8.40
C PHE A 43 8.97 3.94 -7.07
N LEU A 44 10.10 3.59 -6.45
CA LEU A 44 10.46 4.10 -5.12
C LEU A 44 10.60 5.63 -5.08
N GLN A 45 10.95 6.27 -6.21
CA GLN A 45 10.93 7.73 -6.34
C GLN A 45 9.53 8.36 -6.15
N ASN A 46 8.46 7.57 -6.32
CA ASN A 46 7.07 7.97 -6.10
C ASN A 46 6.57 7.60 -4.68
N VAL A 47 7.45 7.11 -3.80
CA VAL A 47 7.10 6.73 -2.43
C VAL A 47 7.44 7.84 -1.45
N ILE A 48 6.48 8.16 -0.57
CA ILE A 48 6.70 8.98 0.62
C ILE A 48 6.67 8.09 1.86
N ILE A 49 7.74 8.10 2.64
CA ILE A 49 7.80 7.49 3.96
C ILE A 49 7.36 8.56 4.96
N MET A 50 6.11 8.50 5.39
CA MET A 50 5.54 9.45 6.35
C MET A 50 5.69 8.91 7.77
N THR A 51 6.27 9.71 8.66
CA THR A 51 6.26 9.40 10.10
C THR A 51 5.15 10.15 10.84
N ASN A 52 4.43 9.46 11.72
CA ASN A 52 3.34 10.01 12.54
C ASN A 52 3.57 9.78 14.05
N LEU A 53 2.62 10.24 14.89
CA LEU A 53 2.65 10.14 16.36
C LEU A 53 3.83 10.88 17.02
N TRP A 54 4.23 12.00 16.44
CA TRP A 54 5.28 12.87 16.98
C TRP A 54 4.93 13.42 18.37
N SER A 55 3.64 13.62 18.65
CA SER A 55 3.11 14.05 19.95
C SER A 55 3.38 13.08 21.10
N ARG A 56 3.77 11.83 20.82
CA ARG A 56 4.12 10.82 21.83
C ARG A 56 5.60 10.85 22.24
N LEU A 57 6.42 11.69 21.61
CA LEU A 57 7.82 11.80 21.94
C LEU A 57 8.07 12.86 23.02
N PRO A 58 9.12 12.71 23.84
CA PRO A 58 9.46 13.70 24.86
C PRO A 58 9.81 15.09 24.29
N SER A 59 10.32 15.15 23.06
CA SER A 59 10.66 16.39 22.37
C SER A 59 10.74 16.19 20.86
N GLU A 60 10.60 17.28 20.11
CA GLU A 60 10.81 17.28 18.67
C GLU A 60 12.25 16.91 18.29
N LEU A 61 13.23 17.33 19.11
CA LEU A 61 14.65 17.01 18.92
C LEU A 61 14.88 15.49 18.93
N GLU A 62 14.26 14.78 19.87
CA GLU A 62 14.32 13.31 19.92
C GLU A 62 13.65 12.69 18.69
N GLY A 63 12.55 13.26 18.20
CA GLY A 63 11.89 12.80 16.98
C GLY A 63 12.73 12.94 15.74
N ARG A 64 13.41 14.08 15.58
CA ARG A 64 14.35 14.32 14.48
C ARG A 64 15.52 13.34 14.53
N ARG A 65 16.12 13.14 15.71
CA ARG A 65 17.19 12.15 15.91
C ARG A 65 16.76 10.74 15.48
N ARG A 66 15.57 10.30 15.91
CA ARG A 66 15.02 8.99 15.51
C ARG A 66 14.71 8.91 14.02
N ALA A 67 14.17 9.98 13.43
CA ALA A 67 13.89 10.02 12.00
C ALA A 67 15.18 9.86 11.18
N ASP A 68 16.25 10.53 11.60
CA ASP A 68 17.57 10.40 10.98
C ASP A 68 18.14 8.99 11.15
N GLU A 69 18.01 8.37 12.32
CA GLU A 69 18.40 6.97 12.54
C GLU A 69 17.65 6.01 11.62
N LEU A 70 16.32 6.17 11.50
CA LEU A 70 15.48 5.35 10.63
C LEU A 70 15.86 5.53 9.16
N ALA A 71 16.09 6.77 8.72
CA ALA A 71 16.48 7.09 7.35
C ALA A 71 17.83 6.48 6.96
N ASN A 72 18.74 6.32 7.93
CA ASN A 72 20.09 5.79 7.72
C ASN A 72 20.23 4.29 7.99
N LEU A 73 19.16 3.60 8.35
CA LEU A 73 19.20 2.17 8.67
C LEU A 73 19.28 1.32 7.38
N ASP A 74 20.42 0.63 7.19
CA ASP A 74 20.79 -0.10 5.96
C ASP A 74 19.80 -1.19 5.53
N ASP A 75 19.16 -1.86 6.48
CA ASP A 75 18.22 -2.94 6.23
C ASP A 75 16.75 -2.50 6.38
N PHE A 76 16.51 -1.18 6.36
CA PHE A 76 15.17 -0.60 6.48
C PHE A 76 14.93 0.50 5.44
N PHE A 77 14.87 1.79 5.81
CA PHE A 77 14.49 2.87 4.88
C PHE A 77 15.61 3.34 3.96
N LYS A 78 16.88 3.24 4.37
CA LYS A 78 18.02 3.75 3.59
C LYS A 78 18.04 3.22 2.14
N PRO A 79 17.81 1.92 1.87
CA PRO A 79 17.75 1.44 0.49
C PRO A 79 16.62 2.03 -0.36
N ALA A 80 15.49 2.41 0.24
CA ALA A 80 14.40 3.04 -0.50
C ALA A 80 14.70 4.53 -0.76
N ILE A 81 15.26 5.21 0.24
CA ILE A 81 15.70 6.61 0.11
C ILE A 81 16.78 6.74 -0.95
N ALA A 82 17.74 5.80 -0.99
CA ALA A 82 18.76 5.73 -2.04
C ALA A 82 18.19 5.56 -3.47
N LYS A 83 16.93 5.15 -3.59
CA LYS A 83 16.20 4.99 -4.86
C LYS A 83 15.17 6.11 -5.11
N GLY A 84 15.25 7.19 -4.32
CA GLY A 84 14.45 8.40 -4.50
C GLY A 84 13.22 8.51 -3.60
N ALA A 85 12.96 7.55 -2.71
CA ALA A 85 11.88 7.71 -1.75
C ALA A 85 12.15 8.89 -0.81
N VAL A 86 11.12 9.68 -0.51
CA VAL A 86 11.25 10.86 0.34
C VAL A 86 10.66 10.57 1.71
N MET A 87 11.41 10.88 2.77
CA MET A 87 10.88 10.81 4.13
C MET A 87 10.27 12.17 4.52
N MET A 88 9.04 12.15 5.02
CA MET A 88 8.32 13.34 5.47
C MET A 88 7.71 13.10 6.86
N HIS A 89 7.42 14.19 7.57
CA HIS A 89 6.88 14.13 8.92
C HIS A 89 5.50 14.75 8.93
N HIS A 90 4.53 14.03 9.49
CA HIS A 90 3.21 14.59 9.74
C HIS A 90 3.21 15.28 11.09
N MET A 91 3.50 16.59 11.08
CA MET A 91 3.57 17.43 12.27
C MET A 91 2.15 17.87 12.69
N GLU A 92 1.91 17.86 14.00
CA GLU A 92 0.71 18.44 14.66
C GLU A 92 -0.64 17.84 14.26
N ASP A 93 -0.66 16.72 13.52
CA ASP A 93 -1.88 16.08 13.00
C ASP A 93 -2.79 17.07 12.23
N THR A 94 -2.18 18.05 11.55
CA THR A 94 -2.91 19.13 10.86
C THR A 94 -3.25 18.78 9.43
N VAL A 95 -4.42 19.25 8.98
CA VAL A 95 -4.86 19.17 7.58
C VAL A 95 -3.81 19.78 6.63
N ALA A 96 -3.15 20.87 7.03
CA ALA A 96 -2.13 21.53 6.22
C ALA A 96 -0.92 20.62 5.93
N SER A 97 -0.43 19.89 6.94
CA SER A 97 0.67 18.93 6.77
C SER A 97 0.29 17.79 5.83
N ALA A 98 -0.92 17.24 5.94
CA ALA A 98 -1.41 16.21 5.04
C ALA A 98 -1.49 16.70 3.59
N HIS A 99 -1.96 17.92 3.37
CA HIS A 99 -2.00 18.52 2.03
C HIS A 99 -0.60 18.67 1.42
N GLU A 100 0.41 19.01 2.22
CA GLU A 100 1.78 19.14 1.70
C GLU A 100 2.34 17.81 1.19
N ILE A 101 2.09 16.74 1.94
CA ILE A 101 2.45 15.37 1.51
C ILE A 101 1.75 15.01 0.20
N LEU A 102 0.45 15.29 0.09
CA LEU A 102 -0.31 15.04 -1.14
C LEU A 102 0.16 15.87 -2.33
N ARG A 103 0.48 17.16 -2.12
CA ARG A 103 1.05 18.03 -3.17
C ARG A 103 2.35 17.47 -3.73
N GLN A 104 3.16 16.84 -2.88
CA GLN A 104 4.40 16.22 -3.34
C GLN A 104 4.13 15.01 -4.24
N ILE A 105 3.14 14.17 -3.90
CA ILE A 105 2.75 13.00 -4.70
C ILE A 105 2.18 13.41 -6.06
N VAL A 106 1.29 14.40 -6.09
CA VAL A 106 0.57 14.78 -7.33
C VAL A 106 1.53 15.32 -8.40
N LYS A 107 2.71 15.82 -8.02
CA LYS A 107 3.74 16.31 -8.96
C LYS A 107 4.49 15.17 -9.66
N ASN A 108 4.45 13.95 -9.13
CA ASN A 108 5.21 12.84 -9.66
C ASN A 108 4.63 12.34 -10.98
N HIS A 109 5.51 11.86 -11.87
CA HIS A 109 5.06 11.16 -13.06
C HIS A 109 4.45 9.80 -12.67
N PRO A 110 3.22 9.47 -13.09
CA PRO A 110 2.59 8.19 -12.77
C PRO A 110 3.39 6.99 -13.25
N ARG A 111 3.56 5.97 -12.41
CA ARG A 111 4.26 4.74 -12.77
C ARG A 111 3.50 3.50 -12.29
N ALA A 112 3.71 2.39 -12.99
CA ALA A 112 3.25 1.07 -12.58
C ALA A 112 4.07 0.56 -11.39
N LEU A 113 3.44 -0.26 -10.56
CA LEU A 113 4.15 -1.05 -9.54
C LEU A 113 4.68 -2.34 -10.17
N SER A 114 5.83 -2.84 -9.70
CA SER A 114 6.40 -4.11 -10.16
C SER A 114 5.39 -5.26 -10.08
N ILE A 115 4.62 -5.35 -8.98
CA ILE A 115 3.61 -6.42 -8.85
C ILE A 115 2.49 -6.32 -9.91
N GLN A 116 2.17 -5.11 -10.38
CA GLN A 116 1.16 -4.92 -11.41
C GLN A 116 1.65 -5.46 -12.76
N GLU A 117 2.88 -5.12 -13.13
CA GLU A 117 3.55 -5.63 -14.33
C GLU A 117 3.72 -7.16 -14.27
N GLU A 118 4.17 -7.69 -13.13
CA GLU A 118 4.36 -9.12 -12.92
C GLU A 118 3.06 -9.93 -13.08
N ILE A 119 1.97 -9.48 -12.47
CA ILE A 119 0.70 -10.21 -12.50
C ILE A 119 -0.02 -10.01 -13.85
N VAL A 120 -0.04 -8.79 -14.38
CA VAL A 120 -0.85 -8.45 -15.55
C VAL A 120 -0.11 -8.74 -16.84
N ASP A 121 1.13 -8.29 -16.97
CA ASP A 121 1.88 -8.37 -18.22
C ASP A 121 2.66 -9.67 -18.32
N GLN A 122 3.28 -10.10 -17.22
CA GLN A 122 4.07 -11.33 -17.16
C GLN A 122 3.24 -12.57 -16.76
N ARG A 123 1.95 -12.38 -16.41
CA ARG A 123 1.00 -13.44 -16.01
C ARG A 123 1.48 -14.32 -14.85
N LYS A 124 2.30 -13.78 -13.96
CA LYS A 124 2.74 -14.49 -12.75
C LYS A 124 1.59 -14.62 -11.74
N THR A 125 1.56 -15.74 -11.03
CA THR A 125 0.77 -15.86 -9.80
C THR A 125 1.38 -15.01 -8.68
N ILE A 126 0.61 -14.69 -7.64
CA ILE A 126 1.08 -13.85 -6.53
C ILE A 126 2.35 -14.44 -5.88
N THR A 127 2.43 -15.76 -5.72
CA THR A 127 3.57 -16.46 -5.13
C THR A 127 4.84 -16.38 -5.98
N GLU A 128 4.70 -16.22 -7.30
CA GLU A 128 5.83 -16.07 -8.24
C GLU A 128 6.32 -14.61 -8.37
N THR A 129 5.59 -13.64 -7.82
CA THR A 129 6.00 -12.22 -7.83
C THR A 129 7.20 -11.99 -6.91
N GLY A 130 7.98 -10.94 -7.18
CA GLY A 130 9.10 -10.58 -6.30
C GLY A 130 8.68 -10.29 -4.86
N ALA A 131 7.45 -9.84 -4.64
CA ALA A 131 6.87 -9.63 -3.31
C ALA A 131 6.45 -10.94 -2.64
N GLY A 132 5.82 -11.85 -3.39
CA GLY A 132 5.45 -13.18 -2.90
C GLY A 132 6.67 -13.99 -2.48
N MET A 133 7.72 -14.00 -3.31
CA MET A 133 8.98 -14.65 -2.97
C MET A 133 9.64 -14.03 -1.72
N ALA A 134 9.58 -12.71 -1.56
CA ALA A 134 10.17 -12.02 -0.40
C ALA A 134 9.42 -12.27 0.92
N LEU A 135 8.11 -12.60 0.84
CA LEU A 135 7.31 -13.03 1.97
C LEU A 135 7.76 -14.42 2.44
N ASP A 136 7.94 -15.34 1.49
CA ASP A 136 8.32 -16.72 1.78
C ASP A 136 9.79 -16.88 2.18
N GLU A 137 10.69 -16.01 1.72
CA GLU A 137 12.16 -16.16 1.86
C GLU A 137 12.64 -16.54 3.26
N LYS A 138 12.13 -15.89 4.31
CA LYS A 138 12.56 -16.19 5.69
C LYS A 138 12.08 -17.56 6.16
N LEU A 139 10.82 -17.91 5.86
CA LEU A 139 10.25 -19.20 6.22
C LEU A 139 10.91 -20.32 5.42
N THR A 140 11.16 -20.09 4.13
CA THR A 140 11.87 -21.02 3.25
C THR A 140 13.30 -21.28 3.73
N LEU A 141 14.06 -20.24 4.08
CA LEU A 141 15.42 -20.40 4.61
C LEU A 141 15.42 -21.20 5.91
N LEU A 142 14.45 -20.95 6.80
CA LEU A 142 14.34 -21.69 8.06
C LEU A 142 13.94 -23.16 7.83
N ALA A 143 13.00 -23.42 6.92
CA ALA A 143 12.61 -24.77 6.52
C ALA A 143 13.82 -25.55 5.96
N GLN A 144 14.58 -24.95 5.04
CA GLN A 144 15.80 -25.56 4.48
C GLN A 144 16.88 -25.85 5.54
N GLN A 145 16.97 -25.01 6.58
CA GLN A 145 17.89 -25.28 7.69
C GLN A 145 17.43 -26.49 8.50
N TYR A 146 16.14 -26.61 8.80
CA TYR A 146 15.59 -27.75 9.53
C TYR A 146 15.61 -29.04 8.70
N GLU A 147 15.30 -29.00 7.41
CA GLU A 147 15.40 -30.15 6.50
C GLU A 147 16.83 -30.70 6.45
N ARG A 148 17.83 -29.81 6.42
CA ARG A 148 19.25 -30.22 6.46
C ARG A 148 19.61 -30.89 7.77
N LYS A 149 19.22 -30.29 8.90
CA LYS A 149 19.44 -30.89 10.23
C LYS A 149 18.75 -32.24 10.35
N LEU A 150 17.52 -32.36 9.84
CA LEU A 150 16.78 -33.62 9.82
C LEU A 150 17.56 -34.70 9.04
N LYS A 151 18.08 -34.33 7.86
CA LYS A 151 18.90 -35.23 7.07
C LYS A 151 20.16 -35.67 7.82
N GLU A 152 20.87 -34.73 8.44
CA GLU A 152 22.06 -35.01 9.26
C GLU A 152 21.74 -35.99 10.40
N GLN A 153 20.61 -35.83 11.10
CA GLN A 153 20.21 -36.76 12.17
C GLN A 153 19.83 -38.15 11.66
N LEU A 154 19.16 -38.24 10.50
CA LEU A 154 18.81 -39.53 9.91
C LEU A 154 20.06 -40.28 9.42
N GLU A 155 21.05 -39.57 8.87
CA GLU A 155 22.34 -40.16 8.48
C GLU A 155 23.11 -40.65 9.71
N ALA A 156 23.19 -39.86 10.78
CA ALA A 156 23.84 -40.26 12.03
C ALA A 156 23.15 -41.46 12.70
N ALA A 157 21.82 -41.53 12.65
CA ALA A 157 21.07 -42.69 13.14
C ALA A 157 21.40 -43.96 12.34
N GLU A 158 21.55 -43.86 11.01
CA GLU A 158 21.91 -45.00 10.17
C GLU A 158 23.35 -45.47 10.41
N GLU A 159 24.29 -44.54 10.62
CA GLU A 159 25.66 -44.86 11.02
C GLU A 159 25.70 -45.60 12.36
N ALA A 160 25.01 -45.10 13.38
CA ALA A 160 24.89 -45.76 14.68
C ALA A 160 24.25 -47.16 14.57
N ARG A 161 23.27 -47.33 13.67
CA ARG A 161 22.67 -48.65 13.37
C ARG A 161 23.70 -49.63 12.80
N ILE A 162 24.60 -49.17 11.92
CA ILE A 162 25.67 -50.00 11.34
C ILE A 162 26.69 -50.39 12.41
N GLU A 163 27.04 -49.46 13.31
CA GLU A 163 27.94 -49.66 14.44
C GLU A 163 27.33 -50.49 15.58
N ARG A 164 26.02 -50.79 15.50
CA ARG A 164 25.23 -51.46 16.53
C ARG A 164 25.17 -50.69 17.86
N ASP A 165 25.29 -49.37 17.79
CA ASP A 165 25.04 -48.48 18.90
C ASP A 165 23.55 -48.11 18.92
N GLU A 166 22.74 -48.89 19.64
CA GLU A 166 21.30 -48.66 19.74
C GLU A 166 20.95 -47.39 20.55
N GLU A 167 21.79 -46.99 21.50
CA GLU A 167 21.57 -45.81 22.34
C GLU A 167 21.66 -44.55 21.48
N THR A 168 22.80 -44.35 20.81
CA THR A 168 23.01 -43.22 19.90
C THR A 168 21.96 -43.20 18.79
N ARG A 169 21.64 -44.37 18.20
CA ARG A 169 20.60 -44.46 17.15
C ARG A 169 19.25 -43.92 17.64
N ASN A 170 18.81 -44.33 18.83
CA ASN A 170 17.52 -43.92 19.35
C ASN A 170 17.52 -42.41 19.67
N GLU A 171 18.60 -41.88 20.23
CA GLU A 171 18.75 -40.43 20.48
C GLU A 171 18.64 -39.61 19.20
N GLN A 172 19.32 -40.02 18.11
CA GLN A 172 19.23 -39.30 16.83
C GLN A 172 17.84 -39.39 16.19
N LEU A 173 17.16 -40.54 16.32
CA LEU A 173 15.79 -40.68 15.84
C LEU A 173 14.82 -39.79 16.61
N GLU A 174 14.96 -39.66 17.94
CA GLU A 174 14.15 -38.74 18.72
C GLU A 174 14.39 -37.27 18.33
N GLU A 175 15.64 -36.88 18.08
CA GLU A 175 15.94 -35.52 17.61
C GLU A 175 15.39 -35.28 16.20
N ALA A 176 15.47 -36.28 15.32
CA ALA A 176 14.85 -36.22 13.99
C ALA A 176 13.32 -36.04 14.09
N GLU A 177 12.65 -36.76 15.00
CA GLU A 177 11.22 -36.57 15.25
C GLU A 177 10.90 -35.17 15.77
N ARG A 178 11.72 -34.62 16.69
CA ARG A 178 11.56 -33.24 17.17
C ARG A 178 11.68 -32.23 16.04
N ILE A 179 12.69 -32.38 15.17
CA ILE A 179 12.88 -31.49 14.02
C ILE A 179 11.72 -31.61 13.03
N ARG A 180 11.21 -32.82 12.79
CA ARG A 180 10.06 -33.05 11.92
C ARG A 180 8.81 -32.36 12.44
N HIS A 181 8.52 -32.43 13.74
CA HIS A 181 7.41 -31.68 14.33
C HIS A 181 7.56 -30.16 14.18
N LEU A 182 8.79 -29.63 14.25
CA LEU A 182 9.06 -28.21 14.00
C LEU A 182 8.80 -27.83 12.54
N LEU A 183 9.14 -28.71 11.58
CA LEU A 183 8.85 -28.51 10.16
C LEU A 183 7.34 -28.50 9.91
N ASP A 184 6.60 -29.46 10.46
CA ASP A 184 5.14 -29.54 10.32
C ASP A 184 4.47 -28.27 10.88
N ALA A 185 4.89 -27.81 12.07
CA ALA A 185 4.38 -26.58 12.67
C ALA A 185 4.70 -25.33 11.84
N LEU A 186 5.89 -25.28 11.21
CA LEU A 186 6.28 -24.18 10.33
C LEU A 186 5.43 -24.15 9.05
N GLU A 187 5.11 -25.31 8.49
CA GLU A 187 4.26 -25.45 7.31
C GLU A 187 2.80 -25.07 7.61
N GLU A 188 2.29 -25.45 8.78
CA GLU A 188 0.98 -25.03 9.26
C GLU A 188 0.90 -23.51 9.43
N GLU A 189 1.91 -22.90 10.06
CA GLU A 189 2.00 -21.44 10.21
C GLU A 189 2.01 -20.74 8.85
N LYS A 190 2.76 -21.27 7.87
CA LYS A 190 2.77 -20.74 6.50
C LYS A 190 1.37 -20.81 5.87
N CYS A 191 0.68 -21.93 6.00
CA CYS A 191 -0.70 -22.07 5.51
C CYS A 191 -1.68 -21.12 6.21
N ASN A 192 -1.52 -20.91 7.50
CA ASN A 192 -2.32 -19.97 8.29
C ASN A 192 -2.12 -18.53 7.82
N GLN A 193 -0.86 -18.10 7.63
CA GLN A 193 -0.54 -16.79 7.11
C GLN A 193 -1.09 -16.58 5.70
N ALA A 194 -0.94 -17.57 4.81
CA ALA A 194 -1.51 -17.51 3.46
C ALA A 194 -3.03 -17.33 3.48
N ARG A 195 -3.76 -18.08 4.34
CA ARG A 195 -5.20 -17.94 4.54
C ARG A 195 -5.59 -16.55 5.05
N GLN A 196 -4.86 -16.00 6.01
CA GLN A 196 -5.11 -14.65 6.52
C GLN A 196 -4.95 -13.59 5.42
N TYR A 197 -3.93 -13.71 4.58
CA TYR A 197 -3.73 -12.79 3.46
C TYR A 197 -4.82 -12.92 2.39
N GLN A 198 -5.28 -14.13 2.09
CA GLN A 198 -6.41 -14.36 1.18
C GLN A 198 -7.68 -13.69 1.69
N LEU A 199 -8.01 -13.88 2.97
CA LEU A 199 -9.16 -13.23 3.59
C LEU A 199 -9.07 -11.70 3.51
N LEU A 200 -7.88 -11.15 3.79
CA LEU A 200 -7.65 -9.72 3.69
C LEU A 200 -7.82 -9.21 2.25
N GLN A 201 -7.38 -9.98 1.25
CA GLN A 201 -7.60 -9.64 -0.16
C GLN A 201 -9.09 -9.64 -0.53
N GLU A 202 -9.86 -10.60 -0.02
CA GLU A 202 -11.32 -10.64 -0.23
C GLU A 202 -12.00 -9.41 0.36
N GLN A 203 -11.63 -9.03 1.59
CA GLN A 203 -12.12 -7.83 2.26
C GLN A 203 -11.78 -6.55 1.48
N PHE A 204 -10.54 -6.42 0.98
CA PHE A 204 -10.16 -5.28 0.16
C PHE A 204 -10.89 -5.27 -1.19
N ALA A 205 -11.07 -6.43 -1.83
CA ALA A 205 -11.82 -6.52 -3.08
C ALA A 205 -13.30 -6.15 -2.89
N GLU A 206 -13.89 -6.53 -1.76
CA GLU A 206 -15.23 -6.11 -1.36
C GLU A 206 -15.29 -4.60 -1.10
N ALA A 207 -14.34 -4.05 -0.35
CA ALA A 207 -14.24 -2.62 -0.12
C ALA A 207 -14.05 -1.84 -1.42
N GLU A 208 -13.25 -2.34 -2.38
CA GLU A 208 -13.11 -1.75 -3.71
C GLU A 208 -14.44 -1.75 -4.46
N ARG A 209 -15.19 -2.87 -4.47
CA ARG A 209 -16.51 -2.93 -5.11
C ARG A 209 -17.50 -1.94 -4.50
N ASN A 210 -17.55 -1.89 -3.17
CA ASN A 210 -18.43 -0.97 -2.43
C ASN A 210 -18.06 0.48 -2.71
N HIS A 211 -16.75 0.79 -2.74
CA HIS A 211 -16.26 2.11 -3.07
C HIS A 211 -16.58 2.51 -4.52
N GLU A 212 -16.38 1.60 -5.48
CA GLU A 212 -16.74 1.86 -6.89
C GLU A 212 -18.23 2.13 -7.07
N GLN A 213 -19.09 1.38 -6.37
CA GLN A 213 -20.53 1.60 -6.40
C GLN A 213 -20.91 2.96 -5.79
N ALA A 214 -20.39 3.27 -4.60
CA ALA A 214 -20.63 4.56 -3.94
C ALA A 214 -20.17 5.75 -4.80
N MET A 215 -19.04 5.62 -5.50
CA MET A 215 -18.55 6.66 -6.41
C MET A 215 -19.48 6.84 -7.63
N ARG A 216 -20.01 5.77 -8.21
CA ARG A 216 -20.99 5.87 -9.31
C ARG A 216 -22.28 6.55 -8.85
N GLU A 217 -22.82 6.13 -7.72
CA GLU A 217 -24.04 6.74 -7.14
C GLU A 217 -23.83 8.23 -6.83
N ALA A 218 -22.64 8.60 -6.34
CA ALA A 218 -22.28 9.99 -6.09
C ALA A 218 -22.13 10.79 -7.40
N GLU A 219 -21.51 10.24 -8.45
CA GLU A 219 -21.42 10.86 -9.77
C GLU A 219 -22.79 11.06 -10.39
N GLU A 220 -23.66 10.05 -10.38
CA GLU A 220 -25.05 10.14 -10.87
C GLU A 220 -25.83 11.21 -10.11
N SER A 221 -25.71 11.24 -8.78
CA SER A 221 -26.32 12.26 -7.93
C SER A 221 -25.80 13.67 -8.24
N GLN A 222 -24.49 13.81 -8.51
CA GLN A 222 -23.91 15.09 -8.92
C GLN A 222 -24.40 15.54 -10.29
N VAL A 223 -24.48 14.63 -11.27
CA VAL A 223 -25.00 14.91 -12.62
C VAL A 223 -26.46 15.34 -12.54
N ALA A 224 -27.29 14.63 -11.77
CA ALA A 224 -28.69 14.98 -11.54
C ALA A 224 -28.83 16.38 -10.93
N ARG A 225 -28.11 16.68 -9.84
CA ARG A 225 -28.08 18.02 -9.23
C ARG A 225 -27.63 19.11 -10.20
N ARG A 226 -26.66 18.82 -11.07
CA ARG A 226 -26.15 19.77 -12.06
C ARG A 226 -27.14 20.01 -13.20
N GLN A 227 -27.92 19.00 -13.58
CA GLN A 227 -29.02 19.13 -14.54
C GLN A 227 -30.20 19.91 -13.94
N GLU A 228 -30.59 19.63 -12.69
CA GLU A 228 -31.63 20.38 -11.97
C GLU A 228 -31.27 21.85 -11.79
N ALA A 229 -30.02 22.16 -11.41
CA ALA A 229 -29.54 23.53 -11.30
C ALA A 229 -29.56 24.28 -12.66
N LYS A 230 -29.25 23.58 -13.75
CA LYS A 230 -29.37 24.12 -15.13
C LYS A 230 -30.83 24.33 -15.54
N ALA A 231 -31.74 23.43 -15.18
CA ALA A 231 -33.17 23.56 -15.45
C ALA A 231 -33.81 24.71 -14.66
N GLN A 232 -33.41 24.91 -13.40
CA GLN A 232 -33.88 26.03 -12.57
C GLN A 232 -33.37 27.39 -13.06
N THR A 233 -32.15 27.46 -13.61
CA THR A 233 -31.62 28.68 -14.25
C THR A 233 -32.24 28.96 -15.62
N ALA A 234 -32.73 27.93 -16.33
CA ALA A 234 -33.44 28.06 -17.61
C ALA A 234 -34.98 28.17 -17.49
N GLY A 235 -35.54 28.05 -16.28
CA GLY A 235 -36.98 28.15 -16.02
C GLY A 235 -37.57 29.56 -16.27
N PRO A 236 -38.90 29.75 -16.20
CA PRO A 236 -39.61 30.95 -16.65
C PRO A 236 -39.15 32.27 -16.00
N VAL A 237 -38.46 32.20 -14.85
CA VAL A 237 -37.83 33.37 -14.18
C VAL A 237 -36.65 33.93 -14.99
N GLY A 238 -35.88 33.08 -15.68
CA GLY A 238 -34.81 33.48 -16.60
C GLY A 238 -35.36 34.16 -17.85
N LEU A 239 -36.45 33.63 -18.42
CA LEU A 239 -37.18 34.24 -19.53
C LEU A 239 -37.83 35.58 -19.14
N LEU A 240 -38.41 35.71 -17.94
CA LEU A 240 -38.93 36.99 -17.44
C LEU A 240 -37.82 38.02 -17.21
N ARG A 241 -36.66 37.63 -16.67
CA ARG A 241 -35.50 38.54 -16.53
C ARG A 241 -34.96 38.99 -17.88
N MET A 242 -34.90 38.10 -18.86
CA MET A 242 -34.51 38.43 -20.23
C MET A 242 -35.52 39.38 -20.89
N TRP A 243 -36.82 39.19 -20.67
CA TRP A 243 -37.89 40.07 -21.15
C TRP A 243 -37.87 41.46 -20.48
N HIS A 244 -37.55 41.54 -19.19
CA HIS A 244 -37.40 42.82 -18.49
C HIS A 244 -36.18 43.62 -18.96
N VAL A 245 -35.07 42.95 -19.24
CA VAL A 245 -33.87 43.60 -19.81
C VAL A 245 -34.14 44.05 -21.25
N LEU A 246 -34.80 43.23 -22.06
CA LEU A 246 -35.20 43.60 -23.43
C LEU A 246 -36.22 44.75 -23.44
N SER A 247 -37.19 44.81 -22.52
CA SER A 247 -38.15 45.93 -22.46
C SER A 247 -37.51 47.23 -21.99
N THR A 248 -36.46 47.16 -21.16
CA THR A 248 -35.70 48.34 -20.71
C THR A 248 -34.78 48.89 -21.82
N VAL A 249 -34.28 48.02 -22.70
CA VAL A 249 -33.44 48.41 -23.85
C VAL A 249 -34.29 48.88 -25.04
N LEU A 250 -35.43 48.23 -25.31
CA LEU A 250 -36.34 48.61 -26.40
C LEU A 250 -37.29 49.77 -26.04
N GLY A 251 -37.60 49.97 -24.75
CA GLY A 251 -38.40 51.09 -24.27
C GLY A 251 -37.72 52.47 -24.32
N ARG A 252 -36.46 52.52 -24.76
CA ARG A 252 -35.68 53.77 -24.91
C ARG A 252 -35.72 54.39 -26.32
N TRP A 253 -36.51 53.83 -27.23
CA TRP A 253 -36.55 54.22 -28.66
C TRP A 253 -37.91 54.76 -29.16
N THR A 254 -38.83 55.21 -28.30
CA THR A 254 -40.14 55.76 -28.75
C THR A 254 -40.49 57.16 -28.25
N LEU A 255 -39.51 58.00 -27.88
CA LEU A 255 -39.77 59.42 -27.65
C LEU A 255 -38.66 60.29 -28.25
N THR A 256 -38.75 60.53 -29.55
CA THR A 256 -38.19 61.73 -30.23
C THR A 256 -38.70 61.77 -31.67
N THR A 257 -39.98 62.07 -31.89
CA THR A 257 -40.41 62.70 -33.14
C THR A 257 -41.68 63.52 -32.94
N SER A 258 -41.50 64.85 -33.02
CA SER A 258 -42.41 65.89 -33.51
C SER A 258 -43.82 66.05 -32.93
N ALA A 259 -44.07 67.20 -32.29
CA ALA A 259 -45.25 68.01 -32.55
C ALA A 259 -44.84 69.50 -32.54
N GLN A 260 -45.51 70.25 -33.40
CA GLN A 260 -45.27 71.62 -33.86
C GLN A 260 -45.21 72.69 -32.78
#